data_AF-Q2JX44-F1
#
_entry.id   AF-Q2JX44-F1
#
_cell.length_a   1.000
_cell.length_b   1.000
_cell.length_c   1.000
_cell.angle_alpha   90.00
_cell.angle_beta   90.00
_cell.angle_gamma   90.00
#
_symmetry.space_group_name_H-M   'P 1'
#
loop_
_entity.id
_entity.type
_entity.pdbx_description
1 polymer ?
#
loop_
_entity_poly.entity_id
_entity_poly.type
_entity_poly.pdbx_seq_one_letter_code
_entity_poly.pdbx_strand_id
1 'polypeptide(L)' 'MPDLQALSQWDRQFCRFAEQQQLLKPKQLALALKIQRQQHGPLALILWQLGFVGLQHLAQFWERVSGDADPELLQDKAFG' A
#
# COMPACT_ATOMS: atom_id res chain seq x y z
N MET A 1 19.52 0.58 -7.13
CA MET A 1 18.26 0.68 -6.35
C MET A 1 17.64 -0.71 -6.31
N PRO A 2 17.31 -1.28 -5.15
CA PRO A 2 16.88 -2.67 -5.10
C PRO A 2 15.47 -2.79 -5.68
N ASP A 3 15.39 -3.50 -6.81
CA ASP A 3 14.30 -4.34 -7.30
C ASP A 3 12.86 -4.04 -6.83
N LEU A 4 12.35 -2.86 -7.15
CA LEU A 4 10.90 -2.56 -7.11
C LEU A 4 10.12 -3.40 -8.14
N GLN A 5 10.80 -4.14 -9.02
CA GLN A 5 10.18 -4.90 -10.11
C GLN A 5 9.51 -6.20 -9.63
N ALA A 6 10.00 -6.82 -8.56
CA ALA A 6 9.37 -8.00 -7.93
C ALA A 6 8.11 -7.68 -7.11
N LEU A 7 7.81 -6.39 -6.92
CA LEU A 7 6.65 -5.94 -6.15
C LEU A 7 5.38 -5.95 -6.99
N SER A 8 4.29 -6.38 -6.37
CA SER A 8 2.94 -6.25 -6.94
C SER A 8 2.63 -4.78 -7.22
N GLN A 9 1.75 -4.51 -8.19
CA GLN A 9 1.32 -3.15 -8.55
C GLN A 9 0.87 -2.36 -7.32
N TRP A 10 0.13 -3.02 -6.42
CA TRP A 10 -0.32 -2.49 -5.14
C TRP A 10 0.82 -2.03 -4.22
N ASP A 11 1.88 -2.83 -4.09
CA ASP A 11 3.02 -2.47 -3.25
C ASP A 11 3.77 -1.27 -3.82
N ARG A 12 3.91 -1.17 -5.15
CA ARG A 12 4.53 0.00 -5.81
C ARG A 12 3.71 1.27 -5.59
N GLN A 13 2.39 1.18 -5.71
CA GLN A 13 1.50 2.31 -5.41
C GLN A 13 1.60 2.72 -3.94
N PHE A 14 1.65 1.75 -3.02
CA PHE A 14 1.82 2.01 -1.59
C PHE A 14 3.17 2.69 -1.28
N CYS A 15 4.27 2.22 -1.89
CA CYS A 15 5.58 2.86 -1.75
C CYS A 15 5.52 4.33 -2.18
N ARG A 16 4.96 4.61 -3.36
CA ARG A 16 4.82 5.99 -3.85
C ARG A 16 3.96 6.84 -2.93
N PHE A 17 2.85 6.29 -2.43
CA PHE A 17 1.99 6.98 -1.47
C PHE A 17 2.74 7.30 -0.17
N ALA A 18 3.47 6.33 0.38
CA ALA A 18 4.22 6.49 1.60
C ALA A 18 5.43 7.45 1.45
N GLU A 19 6.07 7.48 0.28
CA GLU A 19 7.08 8.48 -0.08
C GLU A 19 6.47 9.89 -0.19
N GLN A 20 5.32 10.04 -0.88
CA GLN A 20 4.62 11.32 -1.01
C GLN A 20 4.19 11.91 0.33
N GLN A 21 3.70 11.07 1.24
CA GLN A 21 3.28 11.48 2.57
C GLN A 21 4.46 11.56 3.56
N GLN A 22 5.69 11.30 3.10
CA GLN A 22 6.92 11.28 3.90
C GLN A 22 6.81 10.38 5.16
N LEU A 23 5.97 9.34 5.08
CA LEU A 23 5.66 8.45 6.20
C LEU A 23 6.83 7.51 6.51
N LEU A 24 7.64 7.20 5.50
CA LEU A 24 8.69 6.20 5.58
C LEU A 24 10.04 6.79 5.22
N LYS A 25 11.02 6.51 6.07
CA LYS A 25 12.43 6.70 5.73
C LYS A 25 12.89 5.55 4.83
N PRO A 26 13.84 5.78 3.90
CA PRO A 26 14.35 4.74 3.00
C PRO A 26 14.90 3.50 3.75
N LYS A 27 15.40 3.68 4.98
CA LYS A 27 15.83 2.56 5.86
C LYS A 27 14.65 1.67 6.31
N GLN A 28 13.51 2.27 6.64
CA GLN A 28 12.31 1.54 7.05
C GLN A 28 11.71 0.77 5.87
N LEU A 29 11.70 1.39 4.69
CA LEU A 29 11.29 0.74 3.46
C LEU A 29 12.19 -0.46 3.12
N ALA A 30 13.51 -0.30 3.21
CA ALA A 30 14.46 -1.39 2.99
C ALA A 30 14.25 -2.57 3.95
N LEU A 31 13.94 -2.29 5.23
CA LEU A 31 13.61 -3.32 6.21
C LEU A 31 12.32 -4.06 5.85
N ALA A 32 11.26 -3.31 5.53
CA ALA A 32 9.97 -3.90 5.15
C ALA A 32 10.09 -4.76 3.90
N LEU A 33 10.83 -4.32 2.88
CA LEU A 33 11.12 -5.10 1.67
C LEU A 33 11.90 -6.38 2.00
N LYS A 34 12.86 -6.33 2.92
CA LYS A 34 13.61 -7.52 3.35
C LYS A 34 12.71 -8.54 4.04
N ILE A 35 11.72 -8.09 4.82
CA ILE A 35 10.75 -8.96 5.49
C ILE A 35 9.76 -9.52 4.48
N GLN A 36 9.31 -8.69 3.55
CA GLN A 36 8.41 -9.08 2.47
C GLN A 36 8.98 -10.22 1.63
N ARG A 37 10.28 -10.17 1.32
CA ARG A 37 10.97 -11.26 0.61
C ARG A 37 11.03 -12.57 1.40
N GLN A 38 10.93 -12.54 2.73
CA GLN A 38 10.95 -13.73 3.58
C GLN A 38 9.55 -14.30 3.83
N GLN A 39 8.55 -13.42 3.98
CA GLN A 39 7.20 -13.82 4.39
C GLN A 39 6.18 -13.77 3.25
N HIS A 40 6.54 -13.26 2.07
CA HIS A 40 5.67 -13.10 0.91
C HIS A 40 4.33 -12.41 1.21
N GLY A 41 4.30 -11.53 2.23
CA GLY A 41 3.12 -10.76 2.60
C GLY A 41 3.02 -9.43 1.84
N PRO A 42 1.84 -8.80 1.79
CA PRO A 42 1.68 -7.46 1.22
C PRO A 42 2.44 -6.43 2.05
N LEU A 43 3.14 -5.51 1.36
CA LEU A 43 4.07 -4.57 1.99
C LEU A 43 3.36 -3.64 2.97
N ALA A 44 2.12 -3.23 2.66
CA ALA A 44 1.30 -2.38 3.53
C ALA A 44 1.06 -3.02 4.91
N LEU A 45 0.77 -4.32 4.96
CA LEU A 45 0.58 -5.05 6.22
C LEU A 45 1.88 -5.18 7.00
N ILE A 46 2.99 -5.47 6.31
CA ILE A 46 4.31 -5.56 6.95
C ILE A 46 4.70 -4.20 7.56
N LEU A 47 4.48 -3.11 6.83
CA LEU A 47 4.75 -1.75 7.31
C LEU A 47 3.88 -1.40 8.53
N TRP A 48 2.63 -1.87 8.55
CA TRP A 48 1.73 -1.70 9.69
C TRP A 48 2.18 -2.52 10.90
N GLN A 49 2.53 -3.78 10.71
CA GLN A 49 3.04 -4.67 11.76
C GLN A 49 4.34 -4.14 12.40
N LEU A 50 5.18 -3.47 11.60
CA LEU A 50 6.41 -2.83 12.08
C LEU A 50 6.16 -1.48 12.78
N GLY A 51 4.92 -0.99 12.80
CA GLY A 51 4.56 0.31 13.37
C GLY A 51 5.06 1.51 12.57
N PHE A 52 5.50 1.30 11.32
CA PHE A 52 5.95 2.39 10.46
C PHE A 52 4.80 3.16 9.81
N VAL A 53 3.64 2.51 9.65
CA VAL A 53 2.41 3.14 9.21
C VAL A 53 1.27 2.80 10.16
N GLY A 54 0.45 3.79 10.47
CA GLY A 54 -0.78 3.60 11.23
C GLY A 54 -1.95 3.13 10.34
N LEU A 55 -2.99 2.59 10.97
CA LEU A 55 -4.22 2.14 10.29
C LEU A 55 -4.86 3.27 9.46
N GLN A 56 -4.80 4.50 9.94
CA GLN A 56 -5.27 5.69 9.22
C GLN A 56 -4.60 5.89 7.85
N HIS A 57 -3.32 5.55 7.73
CA HIS A 57 -2.58 5.67 6.47
C HIS A 57 -2.92 4.54 5.52
N LEU A 58 -3.19 3.34 6.05
CA LEU A 58 -3.76 2.25 5.25
C LEU A 58 -5.16 2.59 4.75
N ALA A 59 -6.00 3.18 5.60
CA ALA A 59 -7.35 3.61 5.22
C ALA A 59 -7.29 4.66 4.10
N GLN A 60 -6.46 5.71 4.26
CA GLN A 60 -6.28 6.72 3.21
C GLN A 60 -5.72 6.14 1.91
N PHE A 61 -4.78 5.20 2.00
CA PHE A 61 -4.29 4.49 0.82
C PHE A 61 -5.44 3.72 0.16
N TRP A 62 -6.21 2.95 0.92
CA TRP A 62 -7.32 2.14 0.42
C TRP A 62 -8.41 3.01 -0.21
N GLU A 63 -8.78 4.13 0.39
CA GLU A 63 -9.70 5.11 -0.19
C GLU A 63 -9.14 5.71 -1.49
N ARG A 64 -7.83 6.00 -1.55
CA ARG A 64 -7.22 6.56 -2.74
C ARG A 64 -7.15 5.57 -3.91
N VAL A 65 -6.91 4.29 -3.63
CA VAL A 65 -6.88 3.27 -4.69
C VAL A 65 -8.29 2.73 -5.01
N SER A 66 -9.21 2.73 -4.05
CA SER A 66 -10.62 2.39 -4.30
C SER A 66 -11.40 3.55 -4.91
N GLY A 67 -10.96 4.80 -4.74
CA GLY A 67 -11.54 5.97 -5.40
C GLY A 67 -11.16 6.08 -6.88
N ASP A 68 -10.18 5.29 -7.34
CA ASP A 68 -9.91 5.04 -8.76
C ASP A 68 -10.76 3.87 -9.29
N ALA A 69 -11.48 3.16 -8.42
CA ALA A 69 -12.60 2.33 -8.85
C ALA A 69 -13.74 3.28 -9.20
N ASP A 70 -13.93 3.39 -10.50
CA ASP A 70 -15.01 4.09 -11.18
C ASP A 70 -16.30 4.15 -10.34
N PRO A 71 -16.86 5.35 -10.06
CA PRO A 71 -18.14 5.47 -9.35
C PRO A 71 -19.29 4.75 -10.08
N GLU A 72 -19.11 4.31 -11.33
CA GLU A 72 -20.10 3.48 -12.04
C GLU A 72 -20.30 2.08 -11.43
N LEU A 73 -19.34 1.53 -10.67
CA LEU A 73 -19.51 0.20 -10.03
C LEU A 73 -20.38 0.22 -8.76
N LEU A 74 -20.72 1.40 -8.24
CA LEU A 74 -21.62 1.55 -7.09
C LEU A 74 -23.08 1.81 -7.48
N GLN A 75 -23.39 1.87 -8.79
CA GLN A 75 -24.75 2.16 -9.28
C GLN A 75 -25.55 0.93 -9.74
N ASP A 76 -25.08 -0.31 -9.58
CA ASP A 76 -25.83 -1.52 -10.00
C ASP A 76 -26.39 -2.35 -8.83
N LYS A 77 -26.69 -1.71 -7.70
CA LYS A 77 -27.47 -2.35 -6.62
C LYS A 77 -28.57 -1.47 -6.03
N ALA A 78 -29.14 -0.61 -6.87
CA ALA A 78 -30.43 -0.01 -6.62
C ALA A 78 -31.27 -0.15 -7.90
N PHE A 79 -32.36 -0.90 -7.78
CA PHE A 79 -33.40 -1.22 -8.77
C PHE A 79 -33.30 -2.57 -9.50
N GLY A 80 -34.12 -3.49 -8.99
CA GLY A 80 -34.50 -4.78 -9.52
C GLY A 80 -35.43 -5.45 -8.52
#